data_AF-A0A945U7B4-F1
#
_entry.id   AF-A0A945U7B4-F1
#
_cell.length_a   1.000
_cell.length_b   1.000
_cell.length_c   1.000
_cell.angle_alpha   90.00
_cell.angle_beta   90.00
_cell.angle_gamma   90.00
#
_symmetry.space_group_name_H-M   'P 1'
#
loop_
_entity.id
_entity.type
_entity.pdbx_description
1 polymer ?
#
loop_
_entity_poly.entity_id
_entity_poly.type
_entity_poly.pdbx_seq_one_letter_code
_entity_poly.pdbx_strand_id
1 'polypeptide(L)'
;MGMTMNNNIKRLILSFLALVLISLPSMALAEMPEPINKDLLEKGKKVYFKRCVWCHGVEGGGDGPSADRLFTRPRNFIQGTFKIRVTDSGELPMEADLIKTVKNGLQGSAMPAWGEFLAEDEIVAVVNFVKSLVQDRDFSDEDEEVFVQDFGSNPWGTTGPYHLGVPQADIDAGKEIFIKNKCFECHGGEGRGDGNPTMKDDWGFPIVAADWQQCWNFRGARRDYYNPFNVVRTITTGLNGTPMPNFKDQITVEDRWKIAAFVNSLCPRKNIDKLTAKPIPDFLIQSVYTEGPVSPKIDDPSWESSDTDGKIVPVSEELAENPKRHYIAMAGQITRGKRNFDPKTDNLWVTSRWSAEENAVYYLVEYHQRFMSEDPEFPDAVAIQWPAQLQELFGAEKPYFIMGDSKKPVDIWKAKFMAKDYNPTNAPKPDGYKLDVSVEEIVGRGYDALSAKESEAKVEVVDSIYKQGRVKVLFKRTLATEGEFDVQIPTEQFVPVSFFQWAGRDKESDEHMAISTWYYTILKPALPASLYYMPPIIAAIFICFQGWLVWMTKRTRKLFDEGKFQRDEVPK
;
A
#
# COMPACT_ATOMS: atom_id res chain seq x y z
N MET A 1 -14.79 -35.57 102.05
CA MET A 1 -14.17 -34.34 102.58
C MET A 1 -13.68 -33.55 101.37
N GLY A 2 -14.42 -32.51 100.99
CA GLY A 2 -14.10 -31.71 99.81
C GLY A 2 -12.87 -30.86 100.04
N MET A 3 -12.02 -30.74 99.02
CA MET A 3 -11.12 -29.60 98.88
C MET A 3 -11.07 -29.22 97.40
N THR A 4 -11.72 -28.10 97.14
CA THR A 4 -11.65 -27.25 95.96
C THR A 4 -10.20 -27.01 95.53
N MET A 5 -9.81 -27.45 94.33
CA MET A 5 -8.58 -26.95 93.71
C MET A 5 -8.82 -25.60 93.06
N ASN A 6 -7.96 -24.68 93.48
CA ASN A 6 -7.85 -23.26 93.23
C ASN A 6 -7.82 -22.90 91.73
N ASN A 7 -8.72 -22.00 91.29
CA ASN A 7 -8.84 -21.53 89.90
C ASN A 7 -7.61 -20.76 89.38
N ASN A 8 -6.63 -20.46 90.23
CA ASN A 8 -5.42 -19.74 89.84
C ASN A 8 -4.31 -20.65 89.26
N ILE A 9 -4.38 -21.98 89.42
CA ILE A 9 -3.40 -22.91 88.82
C ILE A 9 -3.78 -23.26 87.38
N LYS A 10 -5.09 -23.28 87.05
CA LYS A 10 -5.55 -23.46 85.66
C LYS A 10 -5.16 -22.30 84.74
N ARG A 11 -5.06 -21.07 85.28
CA ARG A 11 -4.63 -19.90 84.50
C ARG A 11 -3.11 -19.79 84.29
N LEU A 12 -2.28 -20.45 85.10
CA LEU A 12 -0.83 -20.45 84.87
C LEU A 12 -0.40 -21.48 83.83
N ILE A 13 -1.10 -22.62 83.74
CA ILE A 13 -0.80 -23.68 82.76
C ILE A 13 -1.30 -23.31 81.35
N LEU A 14 -2.41 -22.56 81.24
CA LEU A 14 -2.90 -22.07 79.95
C LEU A 14 -2.04 -20.95 79.32
N SER A 15 -1.25 -20.22 80.12
CA SER A 15 -0.39 -19.13 79.63
C SER A 15 0.97 -19.62 79.10
N PHE A 16 1.45 -20.79 79.54
CA PHE A 16 2.70 -21.38 79.04
C PHE A 16 2.50 -22.27 77.80
N LEU A 17 1.28 -22.77 77.56
CA LEU A 17 0.93 -23.50 76.33
C LEU A 17 0.58 -22.57 75.15
N ALA A 18 0.33 -21.28 75.40
CA ALA A 18 0.05 -20.29 74.36
C ALA A 18 1.33 -19.65 73.77
N LEU A 19 2.52 -19.86 74.36
CA LEU A 19 3.78 -19.27 73.87
C LEU A 19 4.74 -20.26 73.17
N VAL A 20 4.39 -21.55 73.09
CA VAL A 20 5.20 -22.57 72.38
C VAL A 20 4.59 -22.98 71.03
N LEU A 21 3.51 -22.31 70.61
CA LEU A 21 2.83 -22.54 69.32
C LEU A 21 3.25 -21.55 68.20
N ILE A 22 4.35 -20.79 68.35
CA ILE A 22 4.83 -19.80 67.35
C ILE A 22 6.20 -20.19 66.74
N SER A 23 6.62 -21.46 66.77
CA SER A 23 7.85 -21.87 66.08
C SER A 23 7.85 -23.31 65.58
N LEU A 24 6.93 -23.61 64.65
CA LEU A 24 7.13 -24.71 63.71
C LEU A 24 7.30 -24.09 62.33
N PRO A 25 8.42 -24.36 61.62
CA PRO A 25 8.53 -24.01 60.23
C PRO A 25 7.49 -24.86 59.49
N SER A 26 6.55 -24.21 58.79
CA SER A 26 5.77 -24.86 57.75
C SER A 26 6.76 -25.46 56.75
N MET A 27 6.99 -26.77 56.84
CA MET A 27 7.52 -27.51 55.71
C MET A 27 6.48 -27.39 54.61
N ALA A 28 6.94 -26.80 53.50
CA ALA A 28 6.18 -26.55 52.30
C ALA A 28 5.37 -27.79 51.90
N LEU A 29 4.04 -27.62 51.86
CA LEU A 29 3.24 -28.39 50.92
C LEU A 29 3.76 -28.05 49.52
N ALA A 30 3.95 -29.11 48.73
CA ALA A 30 4.22 -29.06 47.31
C ALA A 30 3.31 -28.05 46.57
N GLU A 31 3.88 -27.42 45.55
CA GLU A 31 3.29 -26.41 44.68
C GLU A 31 1.85 -26.71 44.25
N MET A 32 0.96 -25.74 44.48
CA MET A 32 -0.19 -25.58 43.59
C MET A 32 0.23 -24.63 42.45
N PRO A 33 0.20 -25.04 41.18
CA PRO A 33 0.35 -24.10 40.08
C PRO A 33 -0.85 -23.12 40.09
N GLU A 34 -0.54 -21.87 39.80
CA GLU A 34 -1.30 -20.66 40.17
C GLU A 34 -2.75 -20.57 39.64
N PRO A 35 -3.67 -19.92 40.37
CA PRO A 35 -4.99 -19.52 39.85
C PRO A 35 -4.91 -18.54 38.65
N ILE A 36 -3.74 -17.97 38.38
CA ILE A 36 -3.49 -17.00 37.32
C ILE A 36 -3.64 -17.63 35.92
N ASN A 37 -3.25 -18.90 35.72
CA ASN A 37 -3.29 -19.53 34.40
C ASN A 37 -4.74 -19.86 33.94
N LYS A 38 -5.62 -20.31 34.86
CA LYS A 38 -7.01 -20.64 34.51
C LYS A 38 -7.86 -19.41 34.20
N ASP A 39 -7.76 -18.35 35.01
CA ASP A 39 -8.50 -17.10 34.76
C ASP A 39 -8.02 -16.42 33.46
N LEU A 40 -6.70 -16.44 33.21
CA LEU A 40 -6.12 -15.94 31.97
C LEU A 40 -6.63 -16.71 30.74
N LEU A 41 -6.67 -18.04 30.79
CA LEU A 41 -7.19 -18.87 29.70
C LEU A 41 -8.70 -18.65 29.49
N GLU A 42 -9.50 -18.50 30.55
CA GLU A 42 -10.93 -18.23 30.43
C GLU A 42 -11.19 -16.85 29.80
N LYS A 43 -10.42 -15.83 30.21
CA LYS A 43 -10.45 -14.50 29.62
C LYS A 43 -10.06 -14.56 28.14
N GLY A 44 -8.97 -15.26 27.82
CA GLY A 44 -8.50 -15.46 26.46
C GLY A 44 -9.53 -16.15 25.59
N LYS A 45 -10.19 -17.19 26.12
CA LYS A 45 -11.31 -17.88 25.46
C LYS A 45 -12.45 -16.93 25.16
N LYS A 46 -12.88 -16.09 26.11
CA LYS A 46 -13.94 -15.09 25.88
C LYS A 46 -13.60 -14.13 24.74
N VAL A 47 -12.36 -13.65 24.69
CA VAL A 47 -11.87 -12.77 23.60
C VAL A 47 -11.87 -13.52 22.27
N TYR A 48 -11.31 -14.74 22.24
CA TYR A 48 -11.20 -15.57 21.04
C TYR A 48 -12.57 -15.85 20.40
N PHE A 49 -13.55 -16.32 21.19
CA PHE A 49 -14.89 -16.62 20.69
C PHE A 49 -15.69 -15.38 20.29
N LYS A 50 -15.34 -14.20 20.82
CA LYS A 50 -15.99 -12.94 20.43
C LYS A 50 -15.40 -12.36 19.14
N ARG A 51 -14.11 -12.59 18.86
CA ARG A 51 -13.35 -11.83 17.85
C ARG A 51 -12.61 -12.67 16.81
N CYS A 52 -12.04 -13.80 17.20
CA CYS A 52 -11.09 -14.59 16.39
C CYS A 52 -11.75 -15.80 15.70
N VAL A 53 -12.74 -16.42 16.35
CA VAL A 53 -13.39 -17.67 15.92
C VAL A 53 -13.98 -17.62 14.51
N TRP A 54 -14.49 -16.47 14.08
CA TRP A 54 -15.12 -16.28 12.76
C TRP A 54 -14.16 -16.54 11.60
N CYS A 55 -12.85 -16.35 11.83
CA CYS A 55 -11.81 -16.62 10.86
C CYS A 55 -11.02 -17.88 11.22
N HIS A 56 -10.59 -18.01 12.47
CA HIS A 56 -9.67 -19.08 12.89
C HIS A 56 -10.34 -20.41 13.28
N GLY A 57 -11.68 -20.47 13.33
CA GLY A 57 -12.42 -21.69 13.68
C GLY A 57 -12.56 -21.88 15.19
N VAL A 58 -13.40 -22.85 15.59
CA VAL A 58 -13.66 -23.15 17.02
C VAL A 58 -12.46 -23.80 17.67
N GLU A 59 -11.79 -24.69 16.94
CA GLU A 59 -10.62 -25.45 17.40
C GLU A 59 -9.30 -24.81 16.97
N GLY A 60 -9.34 -23.66 16.29
CA GLY A 60 -8.14 -23.00 15.76
C GLY A 60 -7.65 -23.57 14.43
N GLY A 61 -8.45 -24.37 13.72
CA GLY A 61 -8.08 -25.00 12.45
C GLY A 61 -7.89 -24.05 11.26
N GLY A 62 -8.18 -22.76 11.40
CA GLY A 62 -8.17 -21.80 10.28
C GLY A 62 -9.37 -21.95 9.34
N ASP A 63 -10.42 -22.61 9.81
CA ASP A 63 -11.61 -23.08 9.09
C ASP A 63 -12.89 -22.38 9.56
N GLY A 64 -12.75 -21.17 10.11
CA GLY A 64 -13.90 -20.36 10.50
C GLY A 64 -14.82 -20.05 9.31
N PRO A 65 -16.10 -19.67 9.55
CA PRO A 65 -17.08 -19.40 8.49
C PRO A 65 -16.66 -18.33 7.47
N SER A 66 -15.69 -17.47 7.81
CA SER A 66 -15.12 -16.47 6.89
C SER A 66 -13.91 -16.97 6.09
N ALA A 67 -13.31 -18.11 6.43
CA ALA A 67 -12.05 -18.58 5.87
C ALA A 67 -12.08 -18.75 4.34
N ASP A 68 -13.17 -19.29 3.78
CA ASP A 68 -13.34 -19.48 2.33
C ASP A 68 -13.51 -18.18 1.54
N ARG A 69 -13.77 -17.06 2.22
CA ARG A 69 -13.98 -15.74 1.59
C ARG A 69 -12.72 -14.87 1.59
N LEU A 70 -11.62 -15.38 2.12
CA LEU A 70 -10.37 -14.64 2.27
C LEU A 70 -9.31 -15.23 1.32
N PHE A 71 -8.66 -14.36 0.56
CA PHE A 71 -7.50 -14.75 -0.26
C PHE A 71 -6.41 -15.42 0.56
N THR A 72 -6.14 -14.82 1.72
CA THR A 72 -5.17 -15.33 2.68
C THR A 72 -5.94 -16.12 3.71
N ARG A 73 -5.78 -17.45 3.66
CA ARG A 73 -6.42 -18.33 4.63
C ARG A 73 -5.99 -17.95 6.05
N PRO A 74 -6.92 -17.90 7.01
CA PRO A 74 -6.61 -17.76 8.41
C PRO A 74 -5.62 -18.84 8.85
N ARG A 75 -4.77 -18.50 9.83
CA ARG A 75 -3.77 -19.43 10.35
C ARG A 75 -4.45 -20.62 11.02
N ASN A 76 -4.05 -21.82 10.63
CA ASN A 76 -4.28 -23.04 11.40
C ASN A 76 -3.27 -23.09 12.56
N PHE A 77 -3.77 -23.04 13.79
CA PHE A 77 -2.98 -23.07 15.01
C PHE A 77 -2.66 -24.50 15.47
N ILE A 78 -3.47 -25.50 15.11
CA ILE A 78 -3.31 -26.90 15.54
C ILE A 78 -1.88 -27.40 15.26
N GLN A 79 -1.33 -27.03 14.13
CA GLN A 79 0.00 -27.46 13.68
C GLN A 79 1.18 -26.66 14.25
N GLY A 80 0.93 -25.59 15.01
CA GLY A 80 2.00 -24.75 15.56
C GLY A 80 2.88 -24.05 14.50
N THR A 81 2.41 -23.90 13.27
CA THR A 81 3.22 -23.39 12.16
C THR A 81 3.00 -21.89 11.95
N PHE A 82 3.87 -21.05 12.52
CA PHE A 82 3.75 -19.58 12.44
C PHE A 82 4.71 -18.96 11.42
N LYS A 83 4.27 -17.93 10.70
CA LYS A 83 5.06 -17.28 9.64
C LYS A 83 5.98 -16.18 10.16
N ILE A 84 5.52 -15.41 11.15
CA ILE A 84 6.12 -14.15 11.59
C ILE A 84 6.82 -14.42 12.92
N ARG A 85 8.15 -14.57 12.89
CA ARG A 85 8.97 -15.07 14.01
C ARG A 85 10.36 -14.46 14.00
N VAL A 86 11.06 -14.52 15.14
CA VAL A 86 12.51 -14.28 15.23
C VAL A 86 13.34 -15.53 15.55
N THR A 87 12.68 -16.69 15.66
CA THR A 87 13.26 -17.99 16.01
C THR A 87 13.70 -18.76 14.76
N ASP A 88 14.39 -19.91 14.90
CA ASP A 88 14.97 -20.62 13.74
C ASP A 88 13.92 -21.27 12.85
N SER A 89 14.17 -21.41 11.55
CA SER A 89 13.20 -22.00 10.62
C SER A 89 12.68 -23.35 11.12
N GLY A 90 11.36 -23.51 11.12
CA GLY A 90 10.71 -24.70 11.70
C GLY A 90 10.44 -24.63 13.20
N GLU A 91 10.89 -23.63 13.96
CA GLU A 91 10.61 -23.51 15.41
C GLU A 91 9.33 -22.72 15.73
N LEU A 92 8.83 -22.91 16.96
CA LEU A 92 7.74 -22.10 17.52
C LEU A 92 8.16 -20.63 17.68
N PRO A 93 7.22 -19.68 17.52
CA PRO A 93 7.49 -18.26 17.76
C PRO A 93 7.59 -17.97 19.26
N MET A 94 8.29 -16.90 19.62
CA MET A 94 8.24 -16.40 20.99
C MET A 94 6.86 -15.81 21.31
N GLU A 95 6.48 -15.78 22.59
CA GLU A 95 5.22 -15.15 23.02
C GLU A 95 5.14 -13.68 22.60
N ALA A 96 6.27 -12.96 22.65
CA ALA A 96 6.37 -11.59 22.18
C ALA A 96 6.03 -11.43 20.68
N ASP A 97 6.39 -12.41 19.83
CA ASP A 97 6.06 -12.40 18.41
C ASP A 97 4.55 -12.56 18.19
N LEU A 98 3.91 -13.44 18.96
CA LEU A 98 2.46 -13.65 18.93
C LEU A 98 1.70 -12.42 19.40
N ILE A 99 2.11 -11.83 20.54
CA ILE A 99 1.53 -10.59 21.06
C ILE A 99 1.68 -9.47 20.02
N LYS A 100 2.87 -9.29 19.44
CA LYS A 100 3.12 -8.28 18.40
C LYS A 100 2.23 -8.51 17.19
N THR A 101 2.05 -9.78 16.78
CA THR A 101 1.19 -10.15 15.65
C THR A 101 -0.28 -9.84 15.92
N VAL A 102 -0.81 -10.15 17.10
CA VAL A 102 -2.21 -9.84 17.45
C VAL A 102 -2.41 -8.33 17.58
N LYS A 103 -1.51 -7.65 18.29
CA LYS A 103 -1.56 -6.20 18.53
C LYS A 103 -1.52 -5.40 17.24
N ASN A 104 -0.62 -5.76 16.33
CA ASN A 104 -0.42 -5.04 15.07
C ASN A 104 -1.18 -5.64 13.89
N GLY A 105 -1.77 -6.83 14.01
CA GLY A 105 -2.38 -7.52 12.87
C GLY A 105 -1.37 -7.89 11.77
N LEU A 106 -1.89 -8.32 10.62
CA LEU A 106 -1.06 -8.71 9.46
C LEU A 106 -1.51 -7.96 8.20
N GLN A 107 -0.64 -7.10 7.68
CA GLN A 107 -0.85 -6.31 6.45
C GLN A 107 -1.03 -7.25 5.27
N GLY A 108 -1.79 -6.82 4.26
CA GLY A 108 -2.09 -7.66 3.10
C GLY A 108 -2.88 -8.93 3.46
N SER A 109 -3.57 -8.93 4.60
CA SER A 109 -4.50 -9.98 5.04
C SER A 109 -5.70 -9.35 5.74
N ALA A 110 -6.72 -10.16 6.02
CA ALA A 110 -7.89 -9.71 6.77
C ALA A 110 -7.68 -9.68 8.30
N MET A 111 -6.48 -9.94 8.82
CA MET A 111 -6.20 -9.90 10.27
C MET A 111 -5.99 -8.44 10.73
N PRO A 112 -6.96 -7.85 11.46
CA PRO A 112 -6.90 -6.45 11.86
C PRO A 112 -5.89 -6.24 13.01
N ALA A 113 -5.55 -4.98 13.26
CA ALA A 113 -4.71 -4.60 14.39
C ALA A 113 -5.56 -4.51 15.66
N TRP A 114 -5.48 -5.51 16.54
CA TRP A 114 -6.33 -5.57 17.73
C TRP A 114 -5.89 -4.64 18.85
N GLY A 115 -4.68 -4.07 18.80
CA GLY A 115 -4.17 -3.13 19.81
C GLY A 115 -4.96 -1.83 19.94
N GLU A 116 -5.83 -1.50 18.99
CA GLU A 116 -6.75 -0.35 19.10
C GLU A 116 -8.11 -0.74 19.71
N PHE A 117 -8.40 -2.03 19.83
CA PHE A 117 -9.73 -2.55 20.22
C PHE A 117 -9.71 -3.41 21.48
N LEU A 118 -8.55 -3.96 21.85
CA LEU A 118 -8.34 -4.82 23.01
C LEU A 118 -7.29 -4.19 23.93
N ALA A 119 -7.46 -4.37 25.23
CA ALA A 119 -6.46 -4.00 26.20
C ALA A 119 -5.26 -4.99 26.16
N GLU A 120 -4.08 -4.56 26.63
CA GLU A 120 -2.86 -5.39 26.55
C GLU A 120 -3.02 -6.73 27.30
N ASP A 121 -3.73 -6.73 28.43
CA ASP A 121 -4.03 -7.94 29.21
C ASP A 121 -5.01 -8.88 28.49
N GLU A 122 -5.95 -8.36 27.71
CA GLU A 122 -6.81 -9.16 26.82
C GLU A 122 -6.01 -9.78 25.66
N ILE A 123 -5.02 -9.06 25.12
CA ILE A 123 -4.12 -9.55 24.08
C ILE A 123 -3.25 -10.69 24.61
N VAL A 124 -2.63 -10.52 25.78
CA VAL A 124 -1.85 -11.58 26.43
C VAL A 124 -2.72 -12.80 26.73
N ALA A 125 -3.95 -12.58 27.22
CA ALA A 125 -4.89 -13.66 27.50
C ALA A 125 -5.26 -14.46 26.24
N VAL A 126 -5.60 -13.80 25.13
CA VAL A 126 -5.97 -14.50 23.89
C VAL A 126 -4.76 -15.21 23.26
N VAL A 127 -3.55 -14.65 23.38
CA VAL A 127 -2.32 -15.34 22.92
C VAL A 127 -2.10 -16.63 23.70
N ASN A 128 -2.25 -16.62 25.01
CA ASN A 128 -2.11 -17.82 25.83
C ASN A 128 -3.21 -18.85 25.53
N PHE A 129 -4.43 -18.40 25.26
CA PHE A 129 -5.49 -19.30 24.76
C PHE A 129 -5.13 -19.90 23.39
N VAL A 130 -4.59 -19.11 22.45
CA VAL A 130 -4.15 -19.63 21.14
C VAL A 130 -3.02 -20.65 21.27
N LYS A 131 -2.06 -20.43 22.17
CA LYS A 131 -1.00 -21.42 22.48
C LYS A 131 -1.61 -22.75 22.93
N SER A 132 -2.70 -22.73 23.72
CA SER A 132 -3.42 -23.94 24.15
C SER A 132 -4.21 -24.67 23.05
N LEU A 133 -4.40 -24.04 21.88
CA LEU A 133 -5.06 -24.68 20.72
C LEU A 133 -4.08 -25.43 19.82
N VAL A 134 -2.77 -25.29 20.05
CA VAL A 134 -1.74 -26.02 19.32
C VAL A 134 -1.70 -27.46 19.84
N GLN A 135 -1.73 -28.44 18.93
CA GLN A 135 -1.85 -29.86 19.25
C GLN A 135 -0.62 -30.65 18.79
N ASP A 136 -0.07 -30.30 17.63
CA ASP A 136 1.05 -31.04 17.03
C ASP A 136 2.41 -30.68 17.66
N ARG A 137 2.44 -29.63 18.50
CA ARG A 137 3.62 -29.11 19.19
C ARG A 137 3.23 -28.57 20.57
N ASP A 138 4.19 -28.44 21.46
CA ASP A 138 3.95 -28.01 22.83
C ASP A 138 4.82 -26.81 23.20
N PHE A 139 4.19 -25.67 23.50
CA PHE A 139 4.89 -24.45 23.97
C PHE A 139 5.51 -24.59 25.37
N SER A 140 5.17 -25.66 26.10
CA SER A 140 5.68 -25.96 27.44
C SER A 140 6.70 -27.10 27.46
N ASP A 141 7.11 -27.60 26.29
CA ASP A 141 8.18 -28.59 26.20
C ASP A 141 9.52 -27.94 26.56
N GLU A 142 10.04 -28.27 27.74
CA GLU A 142 11.33 -27.77 28.23
C GLU A 142 12.51 -28.34 27.43
N ASP A 143 12.31 -29.44 26.70
CA ASP A 143 13.32 -30.06 25.84
C ASP A 143 13.32 -29.41 24.42
N GLU A 144 12.34 -28.58 24.08
CA GLU A 144 12.28 -27.84 22.82
C GLU A 144 13.12 -26.55 22.91
N GLU A 145 14.42 -26.66 22.60
CA GLU A 145 15.32 -25.49 22.53
C GLU A 145 14.87 -24.56 21.38
N VAL A 146 14.51 -23.32 21.73
CA VAL A 146 14.13 -22.27 20.77
C VAL A 146 15.32 -21.35 20.52
N PHE A 147 15.85 -21.36 19.31
CA PHE A 147 17.01 -20.55 18.93
C PHE A 147 16.58 -19.22 18.30
N VAL A 148 16.70 -18.14 19.08
CA VAL A 148 16.56 -16.78 18.56
C VAL A 148 17.71 -16.47 17.62
N GLN A 149 17.38 -16.08 16.38
CA GLN A 149 18.37 -15.83 15.36
C GLN A 149 19.12 -14.52 15.58
N ASP A 150 20.39 -14.48 15.16
CA ASP A 150 21.14 -13.24 15.06
C ASP A 150 20.83 -12.54 13.74
N PHE A 151 20.37 -11.29 13.86
CA PHE A 151 20.05 -10.42 12.74
C PHE A 151 21.11 -9.34 12.51
N GLY A 152 22.14 -9.26 13.37
CA GLY A 152 23.06 -8.13 13.42
C GLY A 152 22.35 -6.81 13.74
N SER A 153 23.06 -5.71 13.52
CA SER A 153 22.54 -4.35 13.64
C SER A 153 22.45 -3.68 12.26
N ASN A 154 21.61 -2.64 12.16
CA ASN A 154 21.54 -1.81 10.95
C ASN A 154 22.95 -1.23 10.66
N PRO A 155 23.61 -1.63 9.55
CA PRO A 155 25.00 -1.23 9.29
C PRO A 155 25.13 0.26 8.94
N TRP A 156 24.04 0.90 8.51
CA TRP A 156 24.04 2.31 8.10
C TRP A 156 23.69 3.27 9.25
N GLY A 157 23.28 2.75 10.41
CA GLY A 157 22.86 3.58 11.56
C GLY A 157 21.66 4.49 11.27
N THR A 158 20.92 4.24 10.18
CA THR A 158 19.79 5.07 9.76
C THR A 158 18.57 4.85 10.66
N THR A 159 17.87 5.95 10.95
CA THR A 159 16.60 5.97 11.70
C THR A 159 15.59 6.81 10.92
N GLY A 160 14.37 6.33 10.73
CA GLY A 160 13.44 6.95 9.75
C GLY A 160 13.67 6.42 8.33
N PRO A 161 12.98 6.92 7.28
CA PRO A 161 12.76 6.19 6.01
C PRO A 161 14.06 5.60 5.48
N TYR A 162 14.25 4.31 5.77
CA TYR A 162 15.56 3.70 6.04
C TYR A 162 16.50 3.61 4.85
N HIS A 163 16.01 3.96 3.67
CA HIS A 163 16.76 4.04 2.42
C HIS A 163 17.50 5.40 2.27
N LEU A 164 17.00 6.49 2.88
CA LEU A 164 17.72 7.77 2.93
C LEU A 164 18.93 7.60 3.86
N GLY A 165 20.09 7.31 3.26
CA GLY A 165 21.34 7.03 3.97
C GLY A 165 21.94 5.66 3.70
N VAL A 166 21.30 4.84 2.84
CA VAL A 166 21.94 3.62 2.32
C VAL A 166 22.77 3.97 1.08
N PRO A 167 24.06 3.63 1.02
CA PRO A 167 24.87 3.81 -0.17
C PRO A 167 24.30 3.03 -1.37
N GLN A 168 24.28 3.65 -2.55
CA GLN A 168 23.83 2.98 -3.79
C GLN A 168 24.61 1.68 -4.07
N ALA A 169 25.89 1.65 -3.72
CA ALA A 169 26.72 0.45 -3.85
C ALA A 169 26.19 -0.76 -3.06
N ASP A 170 25.61 -0.54 -1.88
CA ASP A 170 25.04 -1.63 -1.06
C ASP A 170 23.71 -2.13 -1.64
N ILE A 171 22.93 -1.24 -2.26
CA ILE A 171 21.71 -1.59 -2.98
C ILE A 171 22.04 -2.42 -4.22
N ASP A 172 23.04 -1.99 -4.98
CA ASP A 172 23.49 -2.70 -6.18
C ASP A 172 24.05 -4.07 -5.82
N ALA A 173 24.86 -4.16 -4.76
CA ALA A 173 25.33 -5.44 -4.22
C ALA A 173 24.17 -6.33 -3.75
N GLY A 174 23.17 -5.76 -3.07
CA GLY A 174 21.94 -6.46 -2.68
C GLY A 174 21.19 -7.06 -3.88
N LYS A 175 21.10 -6.32 -4.99
CA LYS A 175 20.51 -6.79 -6.25
C LYS A 175 21.30 -7.95 -6.87
N GLU A 176 22.63 -7.87 -6.86
CA GLU A 176 23.48 -8.96 -7.34
C GLU A 176 23.30 -10.24 -6.52
N ILE A 177 23.23 -10.12 -5.20
CA ILE A 177 22.99 -11.25 -4.29
C ILE A 177 21.59 -11.83 -4.52
N PHE A 178 20.58 -10.99 -4.72
CA PHE A 178 19.21 -11.39 -5.06
C PHE A 178 19.16 -12.23 -6.36
N ILE A 179 19.89 -11.81 -7.40
CA ILE A 179 19.99 -12.56 -8.66
C ILE A 179 20.77 -13.86 -8.47
N LYS A 180 21.91 -13.80 -7.78
CA LYS A 180 22.79 -14.97 -7.51
C LYS A 180 22.06 -16.09 -6.77
N ASN A 181 21.21 -15.73 -5.81
CA ASN A 181 20.41 -16.68 -5.03
C ASN A 181 19.05 -17.01 -5.67
N LYS A 182 18.82 -16.58 -6.92
CA LYS A 182 17.63 -16.91 -7.72
C LYS A 182 16.30 -16.50 -7.08
N CYS A 183 16.31 -15.50 -6.21
CA CYS A 183 15.10 -15.01 -5.55
C CYS A 183 14.06 -14.50 -6.58
N PHE A 184 14.50 -14.07 -7.75
CA PHE A 184 13.65 -13.66 -8.87
C PHE A 184 12.78 -14.78 -9.44
N GLU A 185 13.13 -16.06 -9.25
CA GLU A 185 12.30 -17.19 -9.73
C GLU A 185 10.91 -17.18 -9.07
N CYS A 186 10.79 -16.62 -7.86
CA CYS A 186 9.50 -16.46 -7.18
C CYS A 186 9.03 -15.00 -7.13
N HIS A 187 9.94 -14.07 -6.83
CA HIS A 187 9.61 -12.65 -6.63
C HIS A 187 9.55 -11.82 -7.92
N GLY A 188 10.04 -12.34 -9.04
CA GLY A 188 10.21 -11.59 -10.29
C GLY A 188 11.42 -10.65 -10.28
N GLY A 189 11.90 -10.25 -11.46
CA GLY A 189 13.12 -9.43 -11.58
C GLY A 189 13.02 -8.04 -10.95
N GLU A 190 11.82 -7.47 -10.94
CA GLU A 190 11.50 -6.16 -10.35
C GLU A 190 10.70 -6.28 -9.03
N GLY A 191 10.60 -7.48 -8.47
CA GLY A 191 10.00 -7.71 -7.15
C GLY A 191 8.48 -7.60 -7.08
N ARG A 192 7.73 -7.74 -8.19
CA ARG A 192 6.26 -7.64 -8.20
C ARG A 192 5.54 -8.95 -7.86
N GLY A 193 6.28 -10.03 -7.63
CA GLY A 193 5.75 -11.36 -7.32
C GLY A 193 5.23 -12.11 -8.54
N ASP A 194 5.78 -11.82 -9.72
CA ASP A 194 5.43 -12.36 -11.03
C ASP A 194 6.36 -13.50 -11.50
N GLY A 195 7.16 -14.08 -10.59
CA GLY A 195 8.15 -15.10 -10.93
C GLY A 195 7.57 -16.51 -11.14
N ASN A 196 6.74 -16.98 -10.20
CA ASN A 196 6.16 -18.33 -10.28
C ASN A 196 4.66 -18.33 -9.93
N PRO A 197 3.77 -18.64 -10.88
CA PRO A 197 2.32 -18.65 -10.66
C PRO A 197 1.78 -19.91 -9.98
N THR A 198 2.61 -20.96 -9.83
CA THR A 198 2.16 -22.31 -9.42
C THR A 198 2.48 -22.66 -7.97
N MET A 199 3.09 -21.74 -7.22
CA MET A 199 3.48 -21.94 -5.83
C MET A 199 2.27 -22.27 -4.96
N LYS A 200 2.48 -23.21 -4.03
CA LYS A 200 1.50 -23.62 -3.03
C LYS A 200 2.13 -23.55 -1.65
N ASP A 201 1.31 -23.29 -0.65
CA ASP A 201 1.69 -23.48 0.74
C ASP A 201 1.67 -24.99 1.11
N ASP A 202 2.12 -25.31 2.32
CA ASP A 202 2.23 -26.70 2.79
C ASP A 202 0.86 -27.39 2.89
N TRP A 203 -0.23 -26.62 2.88
CA TRP A 203 -1.62 -27.10 2.87
C TRP A 203 -2.20 -27.27 1.46
N GLY A 204 -1.39 -27.00 0.42
CA GLY A 204 -1.78 -27.13 -0.98
C GLY A 204 -2.58 -25.95 -1.54
N PHE A 205 -2.75 -24.85 -0.78
CA PHE A 205 -3.41 -23.65 -1.26
C PHE A 205 -2.44 -22.80 -2.10
N PRO A 206 -2.91 -22.18 -3.19
CA PRO A 206 -2.09 -21.26 -3.98
C PRO A 206 -1.54 -20.12 -3.13
N ILE A 207 -0.26 -19.81 -3.29
CA ILE A 207 0.39 -18.67 -2.64
C ILE A 207 1.27 -17.93 -3.65
N VAL A 208 1.23 -16.61 -3.61
CA VAL A 208 2.08 -15.75 -4.44
C VAL A 208 3.04 -14.96 -3.57
N ALA A 209 4.20 -14.64 -4.13
CA ALA A 209 5.18 -13.79 -3.49
C ALA A 209 4.62 -12.37 -3.28
N ALA A 210 5.09 -11.69 -2.22
CA ALA A 210 4.71 -10.31 -1.95
C ALA A 210 5.24 -9.37 -3.04
N ASP A 211 4.46 -8.34 -3.36
CA ASP A 211 4.89 -7.25 -4.25
C ASP A 211 5.67 -6.21 -3.43
N TRP A 212 6.97 -6.11 -3.70
CA TRP A 212 7.91 -5.24 -2.99
C TRP A 212 7.69 -3.75 -3.30
N GLN A 213 7.05 -3.44 -4.42
CA GLN A 213 6.62 -2.09 -4.78
C GLN A 213 5.32 -1.69 -4.05
N GLN A 214 4.80 -2.58 -3.21
CA GLN A 214 3.70 -2.33 -2.28
C GLN A 214 4.12 -2.72 -0.87
N CYS A 215 5.26 -2.22 -0.38
CA CYS A 215 5.83 -2.63 0.91
C CYS A 215 4.90 -2.42 2.12
N TRP A 216 3.89 -1.55 2.01
CA TRP A 216 2.82 -1.43 2.99
C TRP A 216 1.98 -2.71 3.18
N ASN A 217 2.05 -3.65 2.24
CA ASN A 217 1.43 -4.98 2.31
C ASN A 217 2.36 -6.05 2.92
N PHE A 218 3.57 -5.71 3.37
CA PHE A 218 4.47 -6.68 4.01
C PHE A 218 3.91 -7.19 5.33
N ARG A 219 3.75 -8.52 5.43
CA ARG A 219 3.19 -9.16 6.62
C ARG A 219 4.13 -8.97 7.82
N GLY A 220 3.57 -8.50 8.93
CA GLY A 220 4.31 -8.26 10.17
C GLY A 220 5.04 -6.91 10.21
N ALA A 221 4.80 -6.02 9.24
CA ALA A 221 5.41 -4.69 9.14
C ALA A 221 4.41 -3.54 9.40
N ARG A 222 3.30 -3.76 10.14
CA ARG A 222 2.30 -2.69 10.38
C ARG A 222 2.96 -1.48 11.01
N ARG A 223 2.67 -0.30 10.46
CA ARG A 223 3.20 1.00 10.93
C ARG A 223 4.73 1.09 10.89
N ASP A 224 5.41 0.10 10.28
CA ASP A 224 6.86 0.02 10.17
C ASP A 224 7.27 -0.48 8.77
N TYR A 225 6.52 -0.03 7.76
CA TYR A 225 6.54 -0.54 6.38
C TYR A 225 7.87 -0.32 5.66
N TYR A 226 8.67 0.66 6.08
CA TYR A 226 9.98 0.93 5.49
C TYR A 226 11.14 0.34 6.29
N ASN A 227 10.91 -0.42 7.37
CA ASN A 227 12.02 -0.94 8.16
C ASN A 227 12.65 -2.17 7.50
N PRO A 228 13.92 -2.10 7.07
CA PRO A 228 14.63 -3.20 6.42
C PRO A 228 14.76 -4.42 7.34
N PHE A 229 14.68 -4.26 8.67
CA PHE A 229 14.68 -5.37 9.61
C PHE A 229 13.55 -6.37 9.31
N ASN A 230 12.38 -5.92 8.83
CA ASN A 230 11.29 -6.82 8.48
C ASN A 230 11.68 -7.79 7.35
N VAL A 231 12.49 -7.30 6.41
CA VAL A 231 13.02 -8.09 5.29
C VAL A 231 14.18 -8.98 5.77
N VAL A 232 15.15 -8.43 6.53
CA VAL A 232 16.26 -9.21 7.12
C VAL A 232 15.72 -10.37 7.93
N ARG A 233 14.75 -10.11 8.81
CA ARG A 233 14.08 -11.14 9.60
C ARG A 233 13.48 -12.22 8.72
N THR A 234 12.71 -11.84 7.69
CA THR A 234 12.07 -12.79 6.78
C THR A 234 13.09 -13.66 6.01
N ILE A 235 14.18 -13.06 5.54
CA ILE A 235 15.26 -13.80 4.85
C ILE A 235 15.99 -14.74 5.82
N THR A 236 16.14 -14.33 7.09
CA THR A 236 16.89 -15.08 8.10
C THR A 236 16.07 -16.23 8.68
N THR A 237 14.77 -16.04 8.95
CA THR A 237 13.94 -17.04 9.62
C THR A 237 13.10 -17.88 8.66
N GLY A 238 12.98 -17.44 7.40
CA GLY A 238 12.02 -18.00 6.44
C GLY A 238 10.57 -17.77 6.87
N LEU A 239 9.64 -18.30 6.08
CA LEU A 239 8.21 -18.28 6.42
C LEU A 239 7.69 -19.72 6.48
N ASN A 240 7.63 -20.29 7.69
CA ASN A 240 7.16 -21.66 7.89
C ASN A 240 5.76 -21.85 7.28
N GLY A 241 5.52 -23.00 6.63
CA GLY A 241 4.29 -23.25 5.91
C GLY A 241 4.25 -22.65 4.51
N THR A 242 5.36 -22.14 3.96
CA THR A 242 5.40 -21.59 2.60
C THR A 242 6.68 -21.95 1.87
N PRO A 243 6.72 -21.79 0.52
CA PRO A 243 7.93 -21.99 -0.29
C PRO A 243 9.06 -20.98 -0.06
N MET A 244 8.96 -20.09 0.94
CA MET A 244 10.02 -19.11 1.26
C MET A 244 10.94 -19.68 2.35
N PRO A 245 12.10 -20.24 1.98
CA PRO A 245 13.03 -20.84 2.93
C PRO A 245 13.74 -19.75 3.75
N ASN A 246 14.49 -20.20 4.75
CA ASN A 246 15.50 -19.36 5.37
C ASN A 246 16.79 -19.37 4.52
N PHE A 247 17.54 -18.27 4.59
CA PHE A 247 18.82 -18.10 3.89
C PHE A 247 19.97 -17.85 4.88
N LYS A 248 19.80 -18.26 6.14
CA LYS A 248 20.71 -17.85 7.21
C LYS A 248 22.13 -18.43 7.03
N ASP A 249 22.20 -19.65 6.48
CA ASP A 249 23.44 -20.41 6.31
C ASP A 249 24.10 -20.12 4.94
N GLN A 250 23.31 -19.66 3.97
CA GLN A 250 23.75 -19.38 2.60
C GLN A 250 24.21 -17.93 2.40
N ILE A 251 23.66 -16.99 3.18
CA ILE A 251 23.88 -15.55 3.02
C ILE A 251 24.32 -14.96 4.36
N THR A 252 25.43 -14.25 4.39
CA THR A 252 25.95 -13.61 5.61
C THR A 252 24.97 -12.56 6.15
N VAL A 253 25.04 -12.26 7.46
CA VAL A 253 24.17 -11.24 8.09
C VAL A 253 24.26 -9.91 7.34
N GLU A 254 25.48 -9.45 7.04
CA GLU A 254 25.73 -8.19 6.31
C GLU A 254 25.09 -8.21 4.92
N ASP A 255 25.22 -9.31 4.19
CA ASP A 255 24.62 -9.47 2.86
C ASP A 255 23.09 -9.54 2.92
N ARG A 256 22.51 -10.12 3.98
CA ARG A 256 21.05 -10.08 4.20
C ARG A 256 20.54 -8.65 4.39
N TRP A 257 21.32 -7.78 5.06
CA TRP A 257 21.02 -6.35 5.13
C TRP A 257 21.06 -5.68 3.76
N LYS A 258 22.09 -5.95 2.93
CA LYS A 258 22.18 -5.42 1.56
C LYS A 258 20.99 -5.82 0.69
N ILE A 259 20.53 -7.07 0.77
CA ILE A 259 19.29 -7.50 0.10
C ILE A 259 18.08 -6.71 0.64
N ALA A 260 17.98 -6.53 1.96
CA ALA A 260 16.90 -5.75 2.55
C ALA A 260 16.90 -4.28 2.08
N ALA A 261 18.08 -3.68 1.86
CA ALA A 261 18.21 -2.37 1.24
C ALA A 261 17.70 -2.36 -0.20
N PHE A 262 18.04 -3.35 -1.02
CA PHE A 262 17.52 -3.50 -2.38
C PHE A 262 15.99 -3.66 -2.40
N VAL A 263 15.43 -4.55 -1.58
CA VAL A 263 13.98 -4.73 -1.47
C VAL A 263 13.29 -3.42 -1.07
N ASN A 264 13.89 -2.68 -0.14
CA ASN A 264 13.36 -1.40 0.30
C ASN A 264 13.44 -0.32 -0.79
N SER A 265 14.51 -0.29 -1.60
CA SER A 265 14.66 0.71 -2.66
C SER A 265 13.57 0.61 -3.72
N LEU A 266 13.01 -0.58 -3.94
CA LEU A 266 11.88 -0.81 -4.86
C LEU A 266 10.54 -0.26 -4.35
N CYS A 267 10.39 0.06 -3.06
CA CYS A 267 9.12 0.56 -2.55
C CYS A 267 8.94 2.06 -2.83
N PRO A 268 7.84 2.48 -3.51
CA PRO A 268 7.60 3.87 -3.85
C PRO A 268 7.36 4.72 -2.60
N ARG A 269 7.79 5.99 -2.65
CA ARG A 269 7.70 6.91 -1.51
C ARG A 269 6.40 7.69 -1.56
N LYS A 270 5.39 7.14 -0.89
CA LYS A 270 4.10 7.80 -0.69
C LYS A 270 3.87 8.13 0.77
N ASN A 271 3.05 9.15 0.98
CA ASN A 271 2.46 9.42 2.28
C ASN A 271 1.52 8.26 2.62
N ILE A 272 1.83 7.56 3.71
CA ILE A 272 1.03 6.44 4.21
C ILE A 272 0.12 6.95 5.31
N ASP A 273 -1.17 6.62 5.23
CA ASP A 273 -2.11 6.82 6.31
C ASP A 273 -1.77 5.88 7.48
N LYS A 274 -1.58 6.45 8.66
CA LYS A 274 -1.19 5.72 9.88
C LYS A 274 -2.27 4.74 10.36
N LEU A 275 -3.54 5.02 10.08
CA LEU A 275 -4.67 4.18 10.50
C LEU A 275 -4.79 2.96 9.59
N THR A 276 -4.88 3.20 8.28
CA THR A 276 -5.08 2.13 7.29
C THR A 276 -3.79 1.41 6.92
N ALA A 277 -2.62 2.04 7.13
CA ALA A 277 -1.32 1.61 6.63
C ALA A 277 -1.33 1.41 5.10
N LYS A 278 -2.01 2.30 4.37
CA LYS A 278 -2.07 2.33 2.89
C LYS A 278 -1.68 3.73 2.39
N PRO A 279 -1.22 3.88 1.14
CA PRO A 279 -0.95 5.19 0.55
C PRO A 279 -2.20 6.08 0.54
N ILE A 280 -2.01 7.37 0.82
CA ILE A 280 -3.07 8.37 0.73
C ILE A 280 -3.40 8.62 -0.75
N PRO A 281 -4.67 8.53 -1.16
CA PRO A 281 -5.03 8.76 -2.55
C PRO A 281 -4.81 10.19 -3.03
N ASP A 282 -4.33 10.34 -4.26
CA ASP A 282 -4.17 11.62 -4.94
C ASP A 282 -5.51 12.03 -5.59
N PHE A 283 -6.42 12.65 -4.83
CA PHE A 283 -7.78 13.03 -5.30
C PHE A 283 -7.84 13.97 -6.51
N LEU A 284 -6.72 14.63 -6.84
CA LEU A 284 -6.58 15.52 -8.00
C LEU A 284 -5.49 15.02 -8.94
N ILE A 285 -5.89 14.64 -10.14
CA ILE A 285 -5.04 14.34 -11.29
C ILE A 285 -4.79 15.64 -12.03
N GLN A 286 -3.54 16.08 -12.07
CA GLN A 286 -3.14 17.31 -12.74
C GLN A 286 -2.55 16.96 -14.09
N SER A 287 -3.34 17.14 -15.15
CA SER A 287 -2.85 16.89 -16.51
C SER A 287 -1.80 17.93 -16.88
N VAL A 288 -0.63 17.45 -17.31
CA VAL A 288 0.50 18.30 -17.70
C VAL A 288 0.25 18.84 -19.11
N TYR A 289 0.31 20.17 -19.26
CA TYR A 289 0.27 20.81 -20.57
C TYR A 289 1.57 20.52 -21.33
N THR A 290 1.46 20.07 -22.58
CA THR A 290 2.59 19.80 -23.47
C THR A 290 2.48 20.71 -24.68
N GLU A 291 3.55 21.46 -24.97
CA GLU A 291 3.66 22.23 -26.21
C GLU A 291 3.96 21.28 -27.38
N GLY A 292 3.14 21.35 -28.44
CA GLY A 292 3.26 20.44 -29.57
C GLY A 292 2.51 19.12 -29.40
N PRO A 293 2.81 18.10 -30.24
CA PRO A 293 2.19 16.79 -30.14
C PRO A 293 2.73 16.01 -28.93
N VAL A 294 1.83 15.34 -28.21
CA VAL A 294 2.22 14.44 -27.12
C VAL A 294 2.73 13.13 -27.73
N SER A 295 3.84 12.60 -27.19
CA SER A 295 4.39 11.33 -27.65
C SER A 295 3.40 10.18 -27.41
N PRO A 296 3.02 9.40 -28.45
CA PRO A 296 2.07 8.31 -28.30
C PRO A 296 2.72 7.01 -27.79
N LYS A 297 4.01 7.01 -27.45
CA LYS A 297 4.75 5.82 -27.04
C LYS A 297 5.05 5.82 -25.55
N ILE A 298 4.79 4.69 -24.87
CA ILE A 298 4.94 4.59 -23.41
C ILE A 298 6.41 4.59 -22.95
N ASP A 299 7.34 4.25 -23.82
CA ASP A 299 8.79 4.24 -23.55
C ASP A 299 9.46 5.60 -23.75
N ASP A 300 8.71 6.63 -24.15
CA ASP A 300 9.22 7.98 -24.28
C ASP A 300 9.56 8.56 -22.89
N PRO A 301 10.73 9.22 -22.71
CA PRO A 301 11.13 9.81 -21.44
C PRO A 301 10.10 10.77 -20.83
N SER A 302 9.26 11.39 -21.66
CA SER A 302 8.19 12.25 -21.15
C SER A 302 7.21 11.48 -20.25
N TRP A 303 6.98 10.18 -20.50
CA TRP A 303 6.11 9.31 -19.70
C TRP A 303 6.81 8.59 -18.56
N GLU A 304 8.14 8.71 -18.45
CA GLU A 304 8.86 8.16 -17.32
C GLU A 304 8.33 8.78 -16.02
N SER A 305 8.15 7.91 -15.04
CA SER A 305 7.81 8.31 -13.70
C SER A 305 8.98 7.92 -12.84
N SER A 306 9.27 8.78 -11.89
CA SER A 306 10.39 8.58 -11.01
C SER A 306 10.36 7.32 -10.13
N ASP A 307 9.20 6.71 -9.94
CA ASP A 307 9.04 5.37 -9.32
C ASP A 307 9.62 4.22 -10.19
N THR A 308 10.23 4.50 -11.35
CA THR A 308 10.97 3.49 -12.15
C THR A 308 12.49 3.58 -12.02
N ASP A 309 13.04 4.65 -11.46
CA ASP A 309 14.48 4.72 -11.18
C ASP A 309 14.74 4.11 -9.80
N GLY A 310 15.64 3.13 -9.72
CA GLY A 310 16.06 2.52 -8.46
C GLY A 310 16.95 3.44 -7.62
N LYS A 311 17.27 4.64 -8.14
CA LYS A 311 18.04 5.67 -7.45
C LYS A 311 17.21 6.34 -6.36
N ILE A 312 17.86 6.56 -5.24
CA ILE A 312 17.29 7.29 -4.12
C ILE A 312 17.62 8.78 -4.31
N VAL A 313 16.72 9.51 -4.96
CA VAL A 313 16.78 10.97 -5.03
C VAL A 313 15.70 11.59 -4.13
N PRO A 314 15.91 12.81 -3.59
CA PRO A 314 14.86 13.54 -2.91
C PRO A 314 13.65 13.76 -3.83
N VAL A 315 12.43 13.57 -3.30
CA VAL A 315 11.16 13.74 -4.04
C VAL A 315 11.06 15.09 -4.77
N SER A 316 11.68 16.14 -4.24
CA SER A 316 11.71 17.46 -4.89
C SER A 316 12.56 17.50 -6.16
N GLU A 317 13.70 16.80 -6.17
CA GLU A 317 14.57 16.68 -7.35
C GLU A 317 13.91 15.73 -8.37
N GLU A 318 13.27 14.69 -7.86
CA GLU A 318 12.55 13.67 -8.58
C GLU A 318 11.35 14.20 -9.40
N LEU A 319 10.56 15.12 -8.80
CA LEU A 319 9.40 15.76 -9.42
C LEU A 319 9.78 16.93 -10.35
N ALA A 320 11.04 17.38 -10.36
CA ALA A 320 11.47 18.48 -11.22
C ALA A 320 11.59 18.05 -12.69
N GLU A 321 11.96 16.80 -12.93
CA GLU A 321 12.22 16.25 -14.27
C GLU A 321 11.11 15.33 -14.77
N ASN A 322 10.27 14.77 -13.87
CA ASN A 322 9.26 13.77 -14.21
C ASN A 322 7.83 14.21 -13.88
N PRO A 323 6.84 13.87 -14.73
CA PRO A 323 5.42 14.07 -14.41
C PRO A 323 5.02 13.30 -13.15
N LYS A 324 4.22 13.92 -12.28
CA LYS A 324 3.69 13.27 -11.09
C LYS A 324 2.76 12.11 -11.50
N ARG A 325 3.06 10.92 -10.97
CA ARG A 325 2.19 9.75 -11.05
C ARG A 325 1.18 9.77 -9.90
N HIS A 326 -0.10 9.79 -10.22
CA HIS A 326 -1.19 9.93 -9.25
C HIS A 326 -1.66 8.58 -8.74
N TYR A 327 -1.66 8.37 -7.42
CA TYR A 327 -2.13 7.14 -6.79
C TYR A 327 -3.65 7.14 -6.64
N ILE A 328 -4.31 6.16 -7.28
CA ILE A 328 -5.75 5.96 -7.23
C ILE A 328 -6.01 4.69 -6.41
N ALA A 329 -6.77 4.83 -5.33
CA ALA A 329 -7.16 3.70 -4.51
C ALA A 329 -8.36 3.00 -5.14
N MET A 330 -8.28 1.67 -5.16
CA MET A 330 -9.33 0.81 -5.68
C MET A 330 -9.91 -0.02 -4.54
N ALA A 331 -11.16 -0.41 -4.66
CA ALA A 331 -11.86 -1.27 -3.72
C ALA A 331 -12.72 -2.29 -4.47
N GLY A 332 -13.03 -3.42 -3.84
CA GLY A 332 -13.94 -4.40 -4.43
C GLY A 332 -15.38 -3.87 -4.42
N GLN A 333 -16.13 -4.19 -5.48
CA GLN A 333 -17.53 -3.78 -5.61
C GLN A 333 -18.49 -4.53 -4.67
N ILE A 334 -19.53 -3.85 -4.21
CA ILE A 334 -20.49 -4.31 -3.17
C ILE A 334 -21.91 -4.52 -3.72
N THR A 335 -22.18 -4.22 -4.99
CA THR A 335 -23.55 -4.24 -5.52
C THR A 335 -23.92 -5.64 -6.03
N ARG A 336 -24.89 -6.26 -5.35
CA ARG A 336 -25.68 -7.48 -5.69
C ARG A 336 -24.97 -8.61 -6.44
N GLY A 337 -24.79 -9.75 -5.77
CA GLY A 337 -24.22 -10.98 -6.33
C GLY A 337 -23.42 -11.74 -5.27
N LYS A 338 -22.46 -12.57 -5.69
CA LYS A 338 -21.36 -12.99 -4.79
C LYS A 338 -20.43 -11.80 -4.65
N ARG A 339 -20.29 -11.26 -3.44
CA ARG A 339 -19.45 -10.07 -3.21
C ARG A 339 -17.99 -10.35 -3.60
N ASN A 340 -17.39 -9.45 -4.39
CA ASN A 340 -15.95 -9.46 -4.62
C ASN A 340 -15.24 -8.84 -3.40
N PHE A 341 -15.05 -9.65 -2.36
CA PHE A 341 -14.32 -9.27 -1.15
C PHE A 341 -12.79 -9.19 -1.36
N ASP A 342 -12.31 -9.65 -2.52
CA ASP A 342 -10.90 -9.87 -2.80
C ASP A 342 -10.53 -9.39 -4.22
N PRO A 343 -10.69 -8.07 -4.49
CA PRO A 343 -10.21 -7.51 -5.74
C PRO A 343 -8.71 -7.76 -5.88
N LYS A 344 -8.26 -8.16 -7.07
CA LYS A 344 -6.82 -8.44 -7.28
C LYS A 344 -5.96 -7.21 -7.44
N THR A 345 -6.61 -6.08 -7.70
CA THR A 345 -5.97 -4.77 -7.83
C THR A 345 -6.45 -3.85 -6.72
N ASP A 346 -5.55 -3.53 -5.79
CA ASP A 346 -5.78 -2.58 -4.68
C ASP A 346 -5.65 -1.12 -5.12
N ASN A 347 -4.93 -0.86 -6.22
CA ASN A 347 -4.62 0.48 -6.68
C ASN A 347 -4.26 0.49 -8.15
N LEU A 348 -4.38 1.68 -8.74
CA LEU A 348 -3.80 2.01 -10.03
C LEU A 348 -3.15 3.38 -9.95
N TRP A 349 -2.41 3.68 -11.01
CA TRP A 349 -1.64 4.88 -11.13
C TRP A 349 -1.98 5.56 -12.45
N VAL A 350 -2.08 6.88 -12.40
CA VAL A 350 -2.47 7.67 -13.55
C VAL A 350 -1.48 8.80 -13.78
N THR A 351 -1.00 8.91 -15.01
CA THR A 351 -0.27 10.08 -15.51
C THR A 351 -1.06 10.65 -16.68
N SER A 352 -1.31 11.96 -16.67
CA SER A 352 -2.12 12.62 -17.68
C SER A 352 -1.35 13.74 -18.35
N ARG A 353 -1.48 13.84 -19.67
CA ARG A 353 -0.98 14.95 -20.50
C ARG A 353 -2.04 15.46 -21.43
N TRP A 354 -1.95 16.71 -21.84
CA TRP A 354 -2.82 17.24 -22.88
C TRP A 354 -2.09 18.26 -23.76
N SER A 355 -2.55 18.38 -25.00
CA SER A 355 -2.04 19.34 -25.98
C SER A 355 -3.19 20.18 -26.53
N ALA A 356 -2.98 21.49 -26.54
CA ALA A 356 -3.93 22.43 -27.15
C ALA A 356 -3.91 22.34 -28.69
N GLU A 357 -2.75 22.02 -29.27
CA GLU A 357 -2.60 21.88 -30.73
C GLU A 357 -3.32 20.64 -31.25
N GLU A 358 -3.19 19.50 -30.56
CA GLU A 358 -3.91 18.27 -30.92
C GLU A 358 -5.38 18.28 -30.47
N ASN A 359 -5.77 19.24 -29.64
CA ASN A 359 -7.07 19.26 -28.97
C ASN A 359 -7.40 17.91 -28.31
N ALA A 360 -6.42 17.30 -27.63
CA ALA A 360 -6.52 15.94 -27.10
C ALA A 360 -5.88 15.78 -25.72
N VAL A 361 -6.40 14.82 -24.96
CA VAL A 361 -5.89 14.38 -23.68
C VAL A 361 -5.41 12.94 -23.76
N TYR A 362 -4.34 12.66 -23.04
CA TYR A 362 -3.69 11.37 -22.94
C TYR A 362 -3.69 10.91 -21.48
N TYR A 363 -4.10 9.67 -21.26
CA TYR A 363 -4.14 9.03 -19.96
C TYR A 363 -3.30 7.76 -19.99
N LEU A 364 -2.15 7.79 -19.32
CA LEU A 364 -1.40 6.59 -19.02
C LEU A 364 -1.92 5.98 -17.73
N VAL A 365 -2.60 4.84 -17.85
CA VAL A 365 -3.08 4.05 -16.71
C VAL A 365 -2.14 2.88 -16.49
N GLU A 366 -1.62 2.76 -15.28
CA GLU A 366 -0.67 1.72 -14.89
C GLU A 366 -1.12 1.03 -13.61
N TYR A 367 -1.02 -0.30 -13.56
CA TYR A 367 -1.32 -1.05 -12.35
C TYR A 367 -0.53 -2.36 -12.33
N HIS A 368 -0.45 -2.96 -11.14
CA HIS A 368 0.30 -4.21 -10.95
C HIS A 368 -0.66 -5.37 -11.14
N GLN A 369 -0.31 -6.25 -12.09
CA GLN A 369 -1.04 -7.46 -12.41
C GLN A 369 0.01 -8.56 -12.53
N ARG A 370 0.13 -9.43 -11.52
CA ARG A 370 1.23 -10.41 -11.45
C ARG A 370 1.28 -11.33 -12.67
N PHE A 371 0.11 -11.73 -13.15
CA PHE A 371 -0.02 -12.61 -14.29
C PHE A 371 -1.25 -12.21 -15.11
N MET A 372 -1.12 -12.21 -16.43
CA MET A 372 -2.22 -11.92 -17.35
C MET A 372 -3.15 -13.13 -17.50
N SER A 373 -4.35 -12.87 -17.97
CA SER A 373 -5.30 -13.90 -18.40
C SER A 373 -4.78 -14.65 -19.64
N GLU A 374 -5.07 -15.94 -19.68
CA GLU A 374 -4.88 -16.81 -20.86
C GLU A 374 -6.23 -17.21 -21.47
N ASP A 375 -7.34 -16.83 -20.83
CA ASP A 375 -8.70 -17.19 -21.22
C ASP A 375 -9.39 -16.03 -21.96
N PRO A 376 -9.70 -16.16 -23.26
CA PRO A 376 -10.40 -15.13 -24.01
C PRO A 376 -11.82 -14.83 -23.51
N GLU A 377 -12.45 -15.74 -22.75
CA GLU A 377 -13.75 -15.47 -22.12
C GLU A 377 -13.63 -14.45 -20.97
N PHE A 378 -12.46 -14.40 -20.33
CA PHE A 378 -12.14 -13.49 -19.24
C PHE A 378 -10.88 -12.67 -19.58
N PRO A 379 -10.97 -11.71 -20.52
CA PRO A 379 -9.84 -10.84 -20.81
C PRO A 379 -9.58 -9.88 -19.65
N ASP A 380 -8.33 -9.50 -19.46
CA ASP A 380 -8.01 -8.40 -18.55
C ASP A 380 -8.58 -7.10 -19.09
N ALA A 381 -9.03 -6.21 -18.21
CA ALA A 381 -9.60 -4.94 -18.65
C ALA A 381 -9.33 -3.80 -17.68
N VAL A 382 -9.30 -2.59 -18.22
CA VAL A 382 -9.28 -1.34 -17.45
C VAL A 382 -10.23 -0.35 -18.10
N ALA A 383 -10.93 0.44 -17.30
CA ALA A 383 -11.82 1.47 -17.81
C ALA A 383 -11.69 2.80 -17.08
N ILE A 384 -11.94 3.88 -17.81
CA ILE A 384 -12.03 5.25 -17.30
C ILE A 384 -13.47 5.71 -17.46
N GLN A 385 -14.07 6.21 -16.38
CA GLN A 385 -15.43 6.70 -16.36
C GLN A 385 -15.48 8.19 -16.09
N TRP A 386 -16.33 8.85 -16.86
CA TRP A 386 -16.59 10.27 -16.82
C TRP A 386 -18.09 10.56 -16.74
N PRO A 387 -18.51 11.71 -16.20
CA PRO A 387 -19.89 12.17 -16.38
C PRO A 387 -20.13 12.49 -17.87
N ALA A 388 -21.16 11.89 -18.47
CA ALA A 388 -21.46 12.09 -19.89
C ALA A 388 -21.91 13.53 -20.17
N GLN A 389 -22.80 14.07 -19.32
CA GLN A 389 -23.39 15.40 -19.46
C GLN A 389 -22.91 16.33 -18.34
N LEU A 390 -21.61 16.62 -18.32
CA LEU A 390 -20.98 17.42 -17.25
C LEU A 390 -21.66 18.79 -17.09
N GLN A 391 -22.09 19.41 -18.18
CA GLN A 391 -22.71 20.74 -18.21
C GLN A 391 -24.10 20.79 -17.56
N GLU A 392 -24.78 19.64 -17.47
CA GLU A 392 -26.10 19.53 -16.85
C GLU A 392 -26.00 19.32 -15.33
N LEU A 393 -24.80 19.06 -14.81
CA LEU A 393 -24.55 18.91 -13.38
C LEU A 393 -24.37 20.29 -12.73
N PHE A 394 -25.21 20.59 -11.76
CA PHE A 394 -25.14 21.85 -11.02
C PHE A 394 -24.27 21.71 -9.76
N GLY A 395 -23.29 22.60 -9.61
CA GLY A 395 -22.46 22.69 -8.41
C GLY A 395 -21.59 21.45 -8.19
N ALA A 396 -21.77 20.77 -7.05
CA ALA A 396 -21.01 19.58 -6.66
C ALA A 396 -21.72 18.26 -6.99
N GLU A 397 -22.82 18.31 -7.74
CA GLU A 397 -23.54 17.12 -8.15
C GLU A 397 -22.69 16.21 -9.04
N LYS A 398 -22.79 14.91 -8.81
CA LYS A 398 -22.13 13.88 -9.60
C LYS A 398 -23.09 12.71 -9.85
N PRO A 399 -22.95 12.00 -10.97
CA PRO A 399 -23.55 10.68 -11.11
C PRO A 399 -23.05 9.75 -10.00
N TYR A 400 -23.78 8.69 -9.71
CA TYR A 400 -23.25 7.61 -8.88
C TYR A 400 -21.99 7.02 -9.52
N PHE A 401 -20.96 6.79 -8.72
CA PHE A 401 -19.64 6.38 -9.22
C PHE A 401 -19.64 4.96 -9.79
N ILE A 402 -20.64 4.14 -9.46
CA ILE A 402 -20.82 2.81 -10.06
C ILE A 402 -21.70 2.96 -11.29
N MET A 403 -21.09 3.39 -12.40
CA MET A 403 -21.72 3.38 -13.72
C MET A 403 -22.93 4.31 -13.87
N GLY A 404 -23.01 5.38 -13.09
CA GLY A 404 -24.01 6.44 -13.22
C GLY A 404 -25.36 6.12 -12.59
N ASP A 405 -26.37 6.92 -12.94
CA ASP A 405 -27.76 6.75 -12.52
C ASP A 405 -28.71 6.98 -13.70
N SER A 406 -29.98 6.57 -13.56
CA SER A 406 -31.02 6.77 -14.58
C SER A 406 -31.16 8.21 -15.10
N LYS A 407 -30.89 9.21 -14.25
CA LYS A 407 -30.96 10.64 -14.59
C LYS A 407 -29.60 11.27 -14.92
N LYS A 408 -28.51 10.59 -14.59
CA LYS A 408 -27.15 11.13 -14.65
C LYS A 408 -26.26 10.09 -15.33
N PRO A 409 -26.24 10.06 -16.67
CA PRO A 409 -25.46 9.08 -17.39
C PRO A 409 -23.96 9.33 -17.23
N VAL A 410 -23.19 8.27 -17.39
CA VAL A 410 -21.73 8.30 -17.46
C VAL A 410 -21.24 7.76 -18.80
N ASP A 411 -20.09 8.27 -19.22
CA ASP A 411 -19.34 7.83 -20.38
C ASP A 411 -18.15 6.98 -19.89
N ILE A 412 -18.08 5.72 -20.32
CA ILE A 412 -17.09 4.74 -19.87
C ILE A 412 -16.24 4.31 -21.07
N TRP A 413 -14.94 4.51 -20.95
CA TRP A 413 -13.96 4.07 -21.93
C TRP A 413 -13.32 2.79 -21.43
N LYS A 414 -13.69 1.65 -22.00
CA LYS A 414 -13.23 0.33 -21.56
C LYS A 414 -12.24 -0.25 -22.55
N ALA A 415 -11.02 -0.52 -22.11
CA ALA A 415 -10.04 -1.30 -22.85
C ALA A 415 -10.03 -2.73 -22.30
N LYS A 416 -10.35 -3.71 -23.15
CA LYS A 416 -10.15 -5.14 -22.88
C LYS A 416 -8.92 -5.61 -23.65
N PHE A 417 -8.15 -6.51 -23.07
CA PHE A 417 -6.92 -6.95 -23.70
C PHE A 417 -6.40 -8.32 -23.28
N MET A 418 -5.63 -8.91 -24.18
CA MET A 418 -4.88 -10.14 -23.98
C MET A 418 -3.41 -9.91 -24.33
N ALA A 419 -2.49 -10.57 -23.62
CA ALA A 419 -1.06 -10.48 -23.93
C ALA A 419 -0.68 -11.41 -25.09
N LYS A 420 0.00 -10.87 -26.12
CA LYS A 420 0.45 -11.65 -27.29
C LYS A 420 1.64 -12.54 -26.92
N ASP A 421 1.59 -13.81 -27.32
CA ASP A 421 2.65 -14.81 -27.06
C ASP A 421 3.09 -14.89 -25.59
N TYR A 422 2.12 -14.76 -24.68
CA TYR A 422 2.35 -14.80 -23.24
C TYR A 422 2.02 -16.17 -22.66
N ASN A 423 2.88 -16.64 -21.77
CA ASN A 423 2.57 -17.72 -20.86
C ASN A 423 3.25 -17.42 -19.52
N PRO A 424 2.53 -17.56 -18.39
CA PRO A 424 3.03 -17.17 -17.06
C PRO A 424 4.15 -18.09 -16.54
N THR A 425 4.39 -19.25 -17.17
CA THR A 425 5.48 -20.17 -16.81
C THR A 425 6.75 -20.00 -17.65
N ASN A 426 6.67 -19.22 -18.73
CA ASN A 426 7.83 -18.92 -19.57
C ASN A 426 8.73 -17.87 -18.90
N ALA A 427 10.01 -17.88 -19.26
CA ALA A 427 10.93 -16.82 -18.84
C ALA A 427 10.40 -15.44 -19.30
N PRO A 428 10.49 -14.40 -18.45
CA PRO A 428 9.99 -13.07 -18.79
C PRO A 428 10.76 -12.48 -19.98
N LYS A 429 10.03 -11.95 -20.97
CA LYS A 429 10.62 -11.22 -22.09
C LYS A 429 11.20 -9.87 -21.61
N PRO A 430 12.46 -9.53 -21.92
CA PRO A 430 13.06 -8.25 -21.51
C PRO A 430 12.30 -7.02 -22.00
N ASP A 431 11.76 -7.08 -23.21
CA ASP A 431 11.01 -5.99 -23.85
C ASP A 431 9.52 -5.99 -23.47
N GLY A 432 9.09 -6.94 -22.65
CA GLY A 432 7.68 -7.14 -22.28
C GLY A 432 6.85 -7.78 -23.40
N TYR A 433 5.53 -7.69 -23.24
CA TYR A 433 4.52 -8.26 -24.12
C TYR A 433 3.59 -7.14 -24.57
N LYS A 434 3.43 -6.97 -25.89
CA LYS A 434 2.39 -6.08 -26.42
C LYS A 434 1.02 -6.70 -26.18
N LEU A 435 0.06 -5.83 -25.89
CA LEU A 435 -1.32 -6.24 -25.64
C LEU A 435 -2.13 -6.13 -26.93
N ASP A 436 -2.99 -7.11 -27.17
CA ASP A 436 -4.05 -7.00 -28.16
C ASP A 436 -5.24 -6.32 -27.51
N VAL A 437 -5.48 -5.05 -27.85
CA VAL A 437 -6.44 -4.20 -27.15
C VAL A 437 -7.66 -3.96 -28.01
N SER A 438 -8.84 -4.20 -27.47
CA SER A 438 -10.12 -3.75 -28.01
C SER A 438 -10.70 -2.66 -27.11
N VAL A 439 -11.06 -1.52 -27.69
CA VAL A 439 -11.67 -0.39 -26.97
C VAL A 439 -13.17 -0.36 -27.24
N GLU A 440 -13.94 -0.22 -26.17
CA GLU A 440 -15.40 -0.06 -26.21
C GLU A 440 -15.76 1.23 -25.47
N GLU A 441 -16.62 2.05 -26.08
CA GLU A 441 -17.26 3.17 -25.38
C GLU A 441 -18.67 2.76 -24.95
N ILE A 442 -18.96 2.94 -23.66
CA ILE A 442 -20.19 2.48 -23.02
C ILE A 442 -20.86 3.65 -22.32
N VAL A 443 -22.15 3.81 -22.52
CA VAL A 443 -22.99 4.72 -21.75
C VAL A 443 -23.60 3.95 -20.59
N GLY A 444 -23.36 4.42 -19.36
CA GLY A 444 -23.94 3.85 -18.15
C GLY A 444 -25.05 4.74 -17.58
N ARG A 445 -26.19 4.15 -17.25
CA ARG A 445 -27.32 4.80 -16.54
C ARG A 445 -27.61 4.11 -15.20
N GLY A 446 -26.54 3.63 -14.56
CA GLY A 446 -26.55 2.64 -13.51
C GLY A 446 -25.96 1.32 -14.00
N TYR A 447 -25.43 0.54 -13.07
CA TYR A 447 -24.75 -0.73 -13.38
C TYR A 447 -25.64 -1.76 -14.12
N ASP A 448 -26.96 -1.74 -13.89
CA ASP A 448 -27.95 -2.60 -14.58
C ASP A 448 -28.32 -2.11 -16.00
N ALA A 449 -27.89 -0.91 -16.39
CA ALA A 449 -28.32 -0.22 -17.61
C ALA A 449 -27.11 0.31 -18.38
N LEU A 450 -26.32 -0.62 -18.94
CA LEU A 450 -25.17 -0.34 -19.78
C LEU A 450 -25.52 -0.56 -21.25
N SER A 451 -25.11 0.37 -22.11
CA SER A 451 -25.23 0.23 -23.57
C SER A 451 -23.96 0.67 -24.26
N ALA A 452 -23.41 -0.17 -25.13
CA ALA A 452 -22.32 0.24 -26.03
C ALA A 452 -22.79 1.35 -26.96
N LYS A 453 -21.94 2.33 -27.26
CA LYS A 453 -22.23 3.37 -28.25
C LYS A 453 -22.26 2.75 -29.65
N GLU A 454 -23.24 3.15 -30.47
CA GLU A 454 -23.39 2.65 -31.84
C GLU A 454 -22.39 3.29 -32.83
N SER A 455 -21.79 4.42 -32.48
CA SER A 455 -20.76 5.08 -33.27
C SER A 455 -19.38 4.42 -33.09
N GLU A 456 -18.50 4.55 -34.08
CA GLU A 456 -17.08 4.17 -33.94
C GLU A 456 -16.49 4.79 -32.67
N ALA A 457 -15.68 4.00 -31.95
CA ALA A 457 -15.06 4.42 -30.71
C ALA A 457 -14.11 5.60 -30.99
N LYS A 458 -14.36 6.74 -30.34
CA LYS A 458 -13.54 7.97 -30.44
C LYS A 458 -12.35 7.95 -29.48
N VAL A 459 -12.31 6.97 -28.60
CA VAL A 459 -11.22 6.72 -27.68
C VAL A 459 -10.30 5.69 -28.31
N GLU A 460 -9.01 6.02 -28.34
CA GLU A 460 -7.98 5.15 -28.89
C GLU A 460 -7.02 4.72 -27.78
N VAL A 461 -6.52 3.48 -27.84
CA VAL A 461 -5.35 3.06 -27.09
C VAL A 461 -4.16 3.11 -28.04
N VAL A 462 -3.33 4.14 -27.88
CA VAL A 462 -2.23 4.42 -28.82
C VAL A 462 -0.99 3.56 -28.56
N ASP A 463 -0.82 3.11 -27.32
CA ASP A 463 0.20 2.13 -26.96
C ASP A 463 -0.22 1.37 -25.69
N SER A 464 0.30 0.16 -25.56
CA SER A 464 0.03 -0.71 -24.41
C SER A 464 1.13 -1.76 -24.25
N ILE A 465 1.43 -2.11 -22.99
CA ILE A 465 2.47 -3.08 -22.67
C ILE A 465 2.20 -3.76 -21.33
N TYR A 466 2.47 -5.06 -21.30
CA TYR A 466 2.64 -5.82 -20.06
C TYR A 466 4.11 -6.19 -19.89
N LYS A 467 4.76 -5.75 -18.80
CA LYS A 467 6.16 -6.02 -18.53
C LYS A 467 6.37 -6.28 -17.04
N GLN A 468 6.91 -7.46 -16.72
CA GLN A 468 7.28 -7.89 -15.37
C GLN A 468 6.21 -7.57 -14.29
N GLY A 469 4.99 -8.10 -14.45
CA GLY A 469 3.92 -7.91 -13.47
C GLY A 469 3.27 -6.52 -13.46
N ARG A 470 3.56 -5.67 -14.45
CA ARG A 470 2.97 -4.32 -14.60
C ARG A 470 2.30 -4.18 -15.95
N VAL A 471 1.06 -3.69 -15.94
CA VAL A 471 0.31 -3.31 -17.14
C VAL A 471 0.38 -1.80 -17.29
N LYS A 472 0.59 -1.32 -18.52
CA LYS A 472 0.48 0.09 -18.90
C LYS A 472 -0.41 0.20 -20.15
N VAL A 473 -1.39 1.09 -20.10
CA VAL A 473 -2.31 1.37 -21.21
C VAL A 473 -2.40 2.88 -21.39
N LEU A 474 -2.08 3.36 -22.60
CA LEU A 474 -2.10 4.78 -22.94
C LEU A 474 -3.34 5.10 -23.78
N PHE A 475 -4.33 5.70 -23.15
CA PHE A 475 -5.54 6.20 -23.79
C PHE A 475 -5.30 7.58 -24.42
N LYS A 476 -5.86 7.81 -25.60
CA LYS A 476 -5.94 9.11 -26.28
C LYS A 476 -7.39 9.42 -26.61
N ARG A 477 -7.83 10.65 -26.35
CA ARG A 477 -9.17 11.10 -26.75
C ARG A 477 -9.18 12.63 -26.95
N THR A 478 -9.94 13.11 -27.94
CA THR A 478 -10.10 14.55 -28.22
C THR A 478 -10.91 15.26 -27.13
N LEU A 479 -10.58 16.50 -26.76
CA LEU A 479 -11.22 17.17 -25.61
C LEU A 479 -12.74 17.34 -25.76
N ALA A 480 -13.20 17.54 -27.00
CA ALA A 480 -14.61 17.66 -27.36
C ALA A 480 -14.96 16.70 -28.50
N THR A 481 -16.18 16.16 -28.46
CA THR A 481 -16.73 15.28 -29.50
C THR A 481 -18.24 15.51 -29.64
N GLU A 482 -18.82 15.20 -30.81
CA GLU A 482 -20.22 15.50 -31.15
C GLU A 482 -21.27 14.50 -30.62
N GLY A 483 -20.89 13.51 -29.80
CA GLY A 483 -21.84 12.51 -29.29
C GLY A 483 -22.66 13.04 -28.11
N GLU A 484 -23.96 12.72 -28.07
CA GLU A 484 -24.91 13.18 -27.03
C GLU A 484 -24.46 12.82 -25.61
N PHE A 485 -23.88 11.63 -25.44
CA PHE A 485 -23.40 11.10 -24.16
C PHE A 485 -21.88 11.07 -24.05
N ASP A 486 -21.17 11.80 -24.91
CA ASP A 486 -19.72 11.90 -24.81
C ASP A 486 -19.34 12.96 -23.78
N VAL A 487 -18.45 12.60 -22.85
CA VAL A 487 -17.92 13.57 -21.88
C VAL A 487 -17.27 14.74 -22.61
N GLN A 488 -17.56 15.98 -22.25
CA GLN A 488 -16.75 17.11 -22.73
C GLN A 488 -15.72 17.46 -21.67
N ILE A 489 -14.45 17.59 -22.03
CA ILE A 489 -13.35 17.82 -21.09
C ILE A 489 -12.87 19.28 -21.23
N PRO A 490 -13.48 20.24 -20.51
CA PRO A 490 -13.05 21.62 -20.53
C PRO A 490 -11.65 21.80 -19.93
N THR A 491 -10.92 22.80 -20.43
CA THR A 491 -9.69 23.26 -19.81
C THR A 491 -10.00 24.09 -18.55
N GLU A 492 -9.07 24.12 -17.59
CA GLU A 492 -9.17 24.95 -16.36
C GLU A 492 -10.33 24.62 -15.40
N GLN A 493 -11.08 23.53 -15.63
CA GLN A 493 -12.16 23.08 -14.75
C GLN A 493 -11.85 21.72 -14.13
N PHE A 494 -12.43 21.47 -12.95
CA PHE A 494 -12.36 20.17 -12.29
C PHE A 494 -13.41 19.23 -12.88
N VAL A 495 -12.95 18.21 -13.60
CA VAL A 495 -13.80 17.20 -14.20
C VAL A 495 -13.76 15.93 -13.35
N PRO A 496 -14.89 15.41 -12.84
CA PRO A 496 -14.91 14.14 -12.14
C PRO A 496 -14.44 12.99 -13.04
N VAL A 497 -13.62 12.11 -12.50
CA VAL A 497 -13.15 10.89 -13.19
C VAL A 497 -13.10 9.72 -12.20
N SER A 498 -13.39 8.51 -12.66
CA SER A 498 -13.30 7.29 -11.86
C SER A 498 -12.77 6.15 -12.72
N PHE A 499 -12.34 5.06 -12.09
CA PHE A 499 -11.61 3.99 -12.76
C PHE A 499 -12.14 2.63 -12.33
N PHE A 500 -11.99 1.66 -13.23
CA PHE A 500 -12.38 0.27 -13.05
C PHE A 500 -11.28 -0.66 -13.56
N GLN A 501 -11.08 -1.80 -12.92
CA GLN A 501 -10.12 -2.81 -13.34
C GLN A 501 -10.67 -4.22 -13.11
N TRP A 502 -10.42 -5.10 -14.09
CA TRP A 502 -10.79 -6.51 -14.05
C TRP A 502 -9.55 -7.39 -14.28
N ALA A 503 -9.27 -8.27 -13.32
CA ALA A 503 -8.26 -9.32 -13.44
C ALA A 503 -8.87 -10.60 -14.04
N GLY A 504 -8.68 -10.79 -15.35
CA GLY A 504 -9.29 -11.87 -16.12
C GLY A 504 -8.89 -13.27 -15.65
N ARG A 505 -7.62 -13.45 -15.24
CA ARG A 505 -7.12 -14.71 -14.66
C ARG A 505 -7.90 -15.18 -13.43
N ASP A 506 -8.41 -14.23 -12.65
CA ASP A 506 -9.19 -14.47 -11.44
C ASP A 506 -10.71 -14.48 -11.71
N LYS A 507 -11.08 -14.51 -12.99
CA LYS A 507 -12.46 -14.52 -13.50
C LYS A 507 -13.27 -13.29 -13.09
N GLU A 508 -12.58 -12.17 -12.90
CA GLU A 508 -13.22 -10.88 -12.75
C GLU A 508 -13.84 -10.47 -14.09
N SER A 509 -15.16 -10.39 -14.15
CA SER A 509 -15.92 -9.88 -15.29
C SER A 509 -17.13 -9.09 -14.78
N ASP A 510 -17.68 -8.24 -15.64
CA ASP A 510 -18.89 -7.46 -15.37
C ASP A 510 -18.81 -6.70 -14.04
N GLU A 511 -19.62 -7.07 -13.05
CA GLU A 511 -19.66 -6.45 -11.71
C GLU A 511 -18.56 -6.93 -10.74
N HIS A 512 -17.88 -8.03 -11.06
CA HIS A 512 -16.77 -8.54 -10.26
C HIS A 512 -15.49 -7.83 -10.71
N MET A 513 -15.19 -6.72 -10.05
CA MET A 513 -14.08 -5.85 -10.45
C MET A 513 -13.55 -5.03 -9.27
N ALA A 514 -12.40 -4.40 -9.46
CA ALA A 514 -11.90 -3.33 -8.60
C ALA A 514 -12.42 -1.96 -9.12
N ILE A 515 -12.95 -1.13 -8.22
CA ILE A 515 -13.55 0.17 -8.54
C ILE A 515 -12.93 1.30 -7.72
N SER A 516 -12.80 2.49 -8.29
CA SER A 516 -12.44 3.70 -7.55
C SER A 516 -13.68 4.52 -7.19
N THR A 517 -13.54 5.43 -6.21
CA THR A 517 -14.50 6.54 -6.05
C THR A 517 -14.28 7.60 -7.13
N TRP A 518 -15.05 8.69 -7.10
CA TRP A 518 -14.76 9.88 -7.91
C TRP A 518 -13.46 10.58 -7.46
N TYR A 519 -12.58 10.80 -8.41
CA TYR A 519 -11.44 11.71 -8.38
C TYR A 519 -11.76 12.93 -9.24
N TYR A 520 -10.84 13.88 -9.30
CA TYR A 520 -10.92 15.01 -10.22
C TYR A 520 -9.72 15.07 -11.13
N THR A 521 -9.95 15.43 -12.37
CA THR A 521 -8.95 15.86 -13.32
C THR A 521 -9.03 17.36 -13.52
N ILE A 522 -7.89 18.01 -13.62
CA ILE A 522 -7.78 19.38 -14.16
C ILE A 522 -6.76 19.42 -15.29
N LEU A 523 -7.14 20.05 -16.40
CA LEU A 523 -6.20 20.40 -17.47
C LEU A 523 -5.59 21.76 -17.14
N LYS A 524 -4.34 21.78 -16.68
CA LYS A 524 -3.64 23.05 -16.39
C LYS A 524 -3.51 23.86 -17.68
N PRO A 525 -3.81 25.16 -17.67
CA PRO A 525 -3.68 25.97 -18.87
C PRO A 525 -2.22 26.11 -19.30
N ALA A 526 -2.02 26.42 -20.57
CA ALA A 526 -0.73 26.86 -21.07
C ALA A 526 -0.24 28.05 -20.22
N LEU A 527 1.04 28.05 -19.83
CA LEU A 527 1.60 29.25 -19.20
C LEU A 527 1.40 30.42 -20.17
N PRO A 528 0.81 31.55 -19.72
CA PRO A 528 0.51 32.63 -20.63
C PRO A 528 1.83 33.14 -21.22
N ALA A 529 1.86 33.39 -22.53
CA ALA A 529 3.06 33.89 -23.22
C ALA A 529 3.64 35.15 -22.54
N SER A 530 2.79 35.91 -21.84
CA SER A 530 3.17 37.03 -20.98
C SER A 530 4.22 36.71 -19.94
N LEU A 531 4.31 35.47 -19.47
CA LEU A 531 5.36 35.06 -18.52
C LEU A 531 6.77 35.21 -19.11
N TYR A 532 6.93 35.09 -20.44
CA TYR A 532 8.23 35.19 -21.12
C TYR A 532 8.61 36.64 -21.45
N TYR A 533 7.64 37.48 -21.85
CA TYR A 533 7.92 38.86 -22.26
C TYR A 533 7.64 39.93 -21.18
N MET A 534 6.78 39.67 -20.19
CA MET A 534 6.50 40.65 -19.14
C MET A 534 7.68 40.89 -18.20
N PRO A 535 8.45 39.89 -17.73
CA PRO A 535 9.63 40.15 -16.89
C PRO A 535 10.65 41.11 -17.53
N PRO A 536 11.09 40.93 -18.81
CA PRO A 536 11.99 41.90 -19.43
C PRO A 536 11.35 43.27 -19.67
N ILE A 537 10.05 43.34 -19.99
CA ILE A 537 9.33 44.62 -20.13
C ILE A 537 9.26 45.37 -18.79
N ILE A 538 8.89 44.69 -17.70
CA ILE A 538 8.85 45.27 -16.35
C ILE A 538 10.23 45.74 -15.93
N ALA A 539 11.28 44.93 -16.19
CA ALA A 539 12.66 45.33 -15.93
C ALA A 539 13.04 46.59 -16.72
N ALA A 540 12.69 46.68 -18.00
CA ALA A 540 12.94 47.86 -18.82
C ALA A 540 12.21 49.10 -18.29
N ILE A 541 10.92 48.98 -17.95
CA ILE A 541 10.14 50.07 -17.34
C ILE A 541 10.79 50.53 -16.04
N PHE A 542 11.21 49.60 -15.18
CA PHE A 542 11.84 49.90 -13.90
C PHE A 542 13.19 50.62 -14.09
N ILE A 543 14.03 50.16 -15.03
CA ILE A 543 15.31 50.82 -15.37
C ILE A 543 15.08 52.21 -15.96
N CYS A 544 14.11 52.37 -16.87
CA CYS A 544 13.76 53.68 -17.44
C CYS A 544 13.24 54.64 -16.37
N PHE A 545 12.41 54.15 -15.43
CA PHE A 545 11.90 54.94 -14.33
C PHE A 545 13.01 55.37 -13.36
N GLN A 546 13.92 54.45 -12.99
CA GLN A 546 15.11 54.79 -12.19
C GLN A 546 16.01 55.80 -12.91
N GLY A 547 16.26 55.60 -14.21
CA GLY A 547 17.03 56.54 -15.04
C GLY A 547 16.38 57.92 -15.10
N TRP A 548 15.04 57.98 -15.23
CA TRP A 548 14.28 59.22 -15.19
C TRP A 548 14.35 59.92 -13.84
N LEU A 549 14.26 59.20 -12.71
CA LEU A 549 14.45 59.76 -11.37
C LEU A 549 15.87 60.32 -11.17
N VAL A 550 16.90 59.60 -11.63
CA VAL A 550 18.30 60.08 -11.58
C VAL A 550 18.48 61.32 -12.46
N TRP A 551 17.88 61.34 -13.65
CA TRP A 551 17.92 62.51 -14.52
C TRP A 551 17.16 63.71 -13.92
N MET A 552 15.97 63.49 -13.36
CA MET A 552 15.17 64.52 -12.69
C MET A 552 15.91 65.10 -11.49
N THR A 553 16.53 64.27 -10.64
CA THR A 553 17.31 64.74 -9.49
C THR A 553 18.57 65.51 -9.91
N LYS A 554 19.26 65.09 -10.98
CA LYS A 554 20.37 65.87 -11.55
C LYS A 554 19.89 67.19 -12.14
N ARG A 555 18.74 67.19 -12.83
CA ARG A 555 18.14 68.38 -13.43
C ARG A 555 17.66 69.37 -12.37
N THR A 556 17.01 68.92 -11.30
CA THR A 556 16.57 69.79 -10.20
C THR A 556 17.76 70.35 -9.43
N ARG A 557 18.83 69.57 -9.19
CA ARG A 557 20.10 70.11 -8.66
C ARG A 557 20.68 71.19 -9.55
N LYS A 558 20.77 70.95 -10.86
CA LYS A 558 21.27 71.96 -11.81
C LYS A 558 20.41 73.23 -11.83
N LEU A 559 19.09 73.10 -11.78
CA LEU A 559 18.17 74.25 -11.71
C LEU A 559 18.27 75.00 -10.37
N PHE A 560 18.59 74.31 -9.28
CA PHE A 560 18.91 74.91 -7.98
C PHE A 560 20.24 75.69 -8.04
N ASP A 561 21.29 75.08 -8.60
CA ASP A 561 22.60 75.72 -8.77
C ASP A 561 22.54 76.95 -9.70
N GLU A 562 21.64 76.92 -10.70
CA GLU A 562 21.35 78.05 -11.60
C GLU A 562 20.42 79.11 -10.99
N GLY A 563 20.01 78.98 -9.71
CA GLY A 563 19.21 79.98 -8.99
C GLY A 563 17.74 80.07 -9.40
N LYS A 564 17.21 79.07 -10.12
CA LYS A 564 15.83 79.06 -10.63
C LYS A 564 14.79 78.51 -9.65
N PHE A 565 15.23 77.96 -8.51
CA PHE A 565 14.37 77.46 -7.42
C PHE A 565 15.00 77.79 -6.05
N GLN A 566 14.20 78.28 -5.11
CA GLN A 566 14.58 78.38 -3.69
C GLN A 566 14.03 77.19 -2.92
N ARG A 567 14.77 76.74 -1.90
CA ARG A 567 14.35 75.63 -1.04
C ARG A 567 13.40 76.20 0.01
N ASP A 568 12.15 75.75 0.04
CA ASP A 568 11.26 76.09 1.16
C ASP A 568 11.90 75.57 2.46
N GLU A 569 12.03 76.45 3.46
CA GLU A 569 12.52 76.08 4.78
C GLU A 569 11.55 75.06 5.39
N VAL A 570 12.09 73.91 5.82
CA VAL A 570 11.29 72.91 6.53
C VAL A 570 10.75 73.55 7.82
N PRO A 571 9.44 73.46 8.12
CA PRO A 571 8.91 74.03 9.36
C PRO A 571 9.63 73.42 10.56
N LYS A 572 10.11 74.27 11.46
CA LYS A 572 10.78 73.89 12.71
C LYS A 572 9.86 73.13 13.66
#